data_AF-A0A7V2M7K2-F1
#
_entry.id   AF-A0A7V2M7K2-F1
#
_cell.length_a   1.000
_cell.length_b   1.000
_cell.length_c   1.000
_cell.angle_alpha   90.00
_cell.angle_beta   90.00
_cell.angle_gamma   90.00
#
_symmetry.space_group_name_H-M   'P 1'
#
loop_
_entity.id
_entity.type
_entity.pdbx_description
1 polymer ?
#
loop_
_entity_poly.entity_id
_entity_poly.type
_entity_poly.pdbx_seq_one_letter_code
_entity_poly.pdbx_strand_id
1 'polypeptide(L)'
;MKATALSSARLRWITAAFAVAVTLIAALVWWDAAQRGGGRERGAVPDMNDARRIADGRLVYDAHCAACHGTNLEGQPEWKTRRADGKLPAPPHDDSGHTWHHPFDVLFAITKHGLVPPYAPAGYASDMPAFDKRLSDEDIWNALAYIRSRWSEKVRATHDELQRQVAAQRTR
;
A
#
# COMPACT_ATOMS: atom_id res chain seq x y z
N MET A 1 24.79 8.20 51.73
CA MET A 1 23.95 7.53 50.70
C MET A 1 24.79 6.41 50.09
N LYS A 2 24.51 5.13 50.39
CA LYS A 2 25.26 3.99 49.82
C LYS A 2 24.48 3.44 48.62
N ALA A 3 25.05 3.54 47.42
CA ALA A 3 24.54 2.84 46.25
C ALA A 3 24.82 1.35 46.41
N THR A 4 23.77 0.53 46.54
CA THR A 4 23.89 -0.92 46.55
C THR A 4 24.23 -1.41 45.14
N ALA A 5 25.47 -1.84 44.93
CA ALA A 5 25.87 -2.52 43.70
C ALA A 5 25.08 -3.83 43.53
N LEU A 6 24.47 -4.03 42.36
CA LEU A 6 23.82 -5.29 42.03
C LEU A 6 24.87 -6.40 41.94
N SER A 7 24.61 -7.54 42.60
CA SER A 7 25.49 -8.70 42.48
C SER A 7 25.51 -9.21 41.04
N SER A 8 26.64 -9.79 40.62
CA SER A 8 26.83 -10.35 39.28
C SER A 8 25.75 -11.38 38.91
N ALA A 9 25.22 -12.12 39.88
CA ALA A 9 24.09 -13.01 39.70
C ALA A 9 22.79 -12.26 39.35
N ARG A 10 22.47 -11.17 40.05
CA ARG A 10 21.28 -10.35 39.75
C ARG A 10 21.39 -9.68 38.38
N LEU A 11 22.59 -9.23 38.00
CA LEU A 11 22.83 -8.66 36.67
C LEU A 11 22.62 -9.70 35.56
N ARG A 12 23.07 -10.95 35.75
CA ARG A 12 22.87 -12.06 34.80
C ARG A 12 21.39 -12.41 34.60
N TRP A 13 20.59 -12.41 35.68
CA TRP A 13 19.14 -12.66 35.60
C TRP A 13 18.40 -11.53 34.89
N ILE A 14 18.78 -10.26 35.13
CA ILE A 14 18.20 -9.11 34.44
C ILE A 14 18.51 -9.15 32.94
N THR A 15 19.75 -9.46 32.55
CA THR A 15 20.13 -9.58 31.14
C THR A 15 19.43 -10.74 30.46
N ALA A 16 19.26 -11.88 31.15
CA ALA A 16 18.53 -13.03 30.61
C ALA A 16 17.05 -12.71 30.41
N ALA A 17 16.40 -12.06 31.38
CA ALA A 17 15.00 -11.64 31.27
C ALA A 17 14.80 -10.64 30.13
N PHE A 18 15.71 -9.69 29.96
CA PHE A 18 15.66 -8.72 28.87
C PHE A 18 15.83 -9.39 27.50
N ALA A 19 16.78 -10.31 27.36
CA ALA A 19 16.97 -11.07 26.11
C ALA A 19 15.72 -11.88 25.77
N VAL A 20 15.12 -12.57 26.74
CA VAL A 20 13.85 -13.31 26.55
C VAL A 20 12.73 -12.35 26.10
N ALA A 21 12.56 -11.21 26.77
CA ALA A 21 11.54 -10.23 26.39
C ALA A 21 11.73 -9.72 24.95
N VAL A 22 12.96 -9.40 24.55
CA VAL A 22 13.26 -8.96 23.17
C VAL A 22 12.94 -10.06 22.16
N THR A 23 13.30 -11.32 22.45
CA THR A 23 12.99 -12.44 21.55
C THR A 23 11.49 -12.70 21.43
N LEU A 24 10.72 -12.55 22.52
CA LEU A 24 9.26 -12.70 22.50
C LEU A 24 8.60 -11.58 21.71
N ILE A 25 9.05 -10.33 21.88
CA ILE A 25 8.55 -9.20 21.09
C ILE A 25 8.85 -9.40 19.60
N ALA A 26 10.09 -9.80 19.25
CA ALA A 26 10.43 -10.12 17.88
C ALA A 26 9.54 -11.24 17.34
N ALA A 27 9.38 -12.34 18.06
CA ALA A 27 8.52 -13.45 17.65
C ALA A 27 7.05 -13.02 17.44
N LEU A 28 6.52 -12.13 18.29
CA LEU A 28 5.17 -11.57 18.13
C LEU A 28 5.05 -10.70 16.88
N VAL A 29 6.05 -9.85 16.59
CA VAL A 29 6.10 -9.04 15.37
C VAL A 29 6.17 -9.93 14.12
N TRP A 30 7.02 -10.95 14.15
CA TRP A 30 7.13 -11.94 13.06
C TRP A 30 5.84 -12.75 12.89
N TRP A 31 5.17 -13.13 13.98
CA TRP A 31 3.91 -13.87 13.95
C TRP A 31 2.75 -13.04 13.40
N ASP A 32 2.59 -11.78 13.83
CA ASP A 32 1.58 -10.88 13.25
C ASP A 32 1.85 -10.63 11.75
N ALA A 33 3.11 -10.43 11.36
CA ALA A 33 3.49 -10.32 9.95
C ALA A 33 3.15 -11.59 9.15
N ALA A 34 3.38 -12.78 9.72
CA ALA A 34 3.04 -14.05 9.08
C ALA A 34 1.53 -14.27 8.94
N GLN A 35 0.74 -13.85 9.93
CA GLN A 35 -0.72 -13.95 9.92
C GLN A 35 -1.38 -13.01 8.91
N ARG A 36 -0.77 -11.86 8.60
CA ARG A 36 -1.21 -10.97 7.51
C ARG A 36 -1.11 -11.62 6.11
N GLY A 37 -0.34 -12.71 5.98
CA GLY A 37 -0.24 -13.50 4.74
C GLY A 37 -1.28 -14.63 4.58
N GLY A 38 -2.21 -14.79 5.53
CA GLY A 38 -3.10 -15.95 5.60
C GLY A 38 -4.43 -15.81 4.85
N GLY A 39 -4.55 -16.46 3.69
CA GLY A 39 -5.79 -17.14 3.30
C GLY A 39 -6.92 -16.34 2.63
N ARG A 40 -6.63 -15.40 1.73
CA ARG A 40 -7.65 -14.90 0.79
C ARG A 40 -7.67 -15.77 -0.46
N GLU A 41 -8.85 -16.01 -1.04
CA GLU A 41 -8.96 -16.54 -2.40
C GLU A 41 -8.06 -15.72 -3.32
N ARG A 42 -7.08 -16.36 -3.97
CA ARG A 42 -6.16 -15.69 -4.89
C ARG A 42 -6.98 -15.00 -5.99
N GLY A 43 -7.04 -13.67 -5.94
CA GLY A 43 -7.71 -12.84 -6.95
C GLY A 43 -8.97 -12.09 -6.49
N ALA A 44 -9.47 -12.28 -5.27
CA ALA A 44 -10.60 -11.48 -4.76
C ALA A 44 -10.14 -10.12 -4.23
N VAL A 45 -10.80 -9.04 -4.66
CA VAL A 45 -10.58 -7.67 -4.13
C VAL A 45 -10.95 -7.68 -2.64
N PRO A 46 -10.06 -7.20 -1.74
CA PRO A 46 -10.35 -7.16 -0.32
C PRO A 46 -11.41 -6.12 0.06
N ASP A 47 -11.87 -6.15 1.31
CA ASP A 47 -12.70 -5.05 1.83
C ASP A 47 -11.84 -3.78 1.92
N MET A 48 -12.13 -2.84 1.02
CA MET A 48 -11.41 -1.58 0.88
C MET A 48 -11.88 -0.52 1.90
N ASN A 49 -12.88 -0.83 2.74
CA ASN A 49 -13.33 0.02 3.83
C ASN A 49 -12.80 -0.40 5.20
N ASP A 50 -12.03 -1.49 5.28
CA ASP A 50 -11.44 -1.97 6.53
C ASP A 50 -10.49 -0.90 7.13
N ALA A 51 -10.76 -0.51 8.37
CA ALA A 51 -10.03 0.58 9.03
C ALA A 51 -8.54 0.25 9.26
N ARG A 52 -8.20 -1.02 9.53
CA ARG A 52 -6.82 -1.45 9.70
C ARG A 52 -6.08 -1.40 8.36
N ARG A 53 -6.70 -1.88 7.29
CA ARG A 53 -6.19 -1.80 5.91
C ARG A 53 -5.90 -0.36 5.49
N ILE A 54 -6.81 0.57 5.78
CA ILE A 54 -6.63 1.99 5.49
C ILE A 54 -5.46 2.57 6.29
N ALA A 55 -5.36 2.24 7.59
CA ALA A 55 -4.29 2.72 8.45
C ALA A 55 -2.91 2.20 8.01
N ASP A 56 -2.79 0.89 7.76
CA ASP A 56 -1.58 0.28 7.21
C ASP A 56 -1.26 0.85 5.82
N GLY A 57 -2.29 1.11 5.02
CA GLY A 57 -2.19 1.68 3.68
C GLY A 57 -1.59 3.08 3.65
N ARG A 58 -1.90 3.90 4.67
CA ARG A 58 -1.28 5.21 4.82
C ARG A 58 0.23 5.11 5.01
N LEU A 59 0.69 4.16 5.82
CA LEU A 59 2.13 3.93 6.05
C LEU A 59 2.83 3.52 4.76
N VAL A 60 2.22 2.61 3.99
CA VAL A 60 2.74 2.19 2.67
C VAL A 60 2.78 3.38 1.71
N TYR A 61 1.70 4.15 1.62
CA TYR A 61 1.60 5.31 0.73
C TYR A 61 2.66 6.37 1.04
N ASP A 62 2.80 6.74 2.32
CA ASP A 62 3.76 7.75 2.78
C ASP A 62 5.21 7.31 2.44
N ALA A 63 5.52 6.01 2.58
CA ALA A 63 6.85 5.48 2.32
C ALA A 63 7.19 5.28 0.84
N HIS A 64 6.21 4.98 -0.01
CA HIS A 64 6.46 4.47 -1.36
C HIS A 64 5.82 5.28 -2.50
N CYS A 65 4.76 6.05 -2.22
CA CYS A 65 3.94 6.69 -3.25
C CYS A 65 4.03 8.23 -3.18
N ALA A 66 4.03 8.78 -1.96
CA ALA A 66 3.91 10.21 -1.71
C ALA A 66 5.05 11.05 -2.33
N ALA A 67 6.24 10.47 -2.51
CA ALA A 67 7.38 11.18 -3.10
C ALA A 67 7.11 11.70 -4.53
N CYS A 68 6.22 11.03 -5.27
CA CYS A 68 5.80 11.44 -6.61
C CYS A 68 4.33 11.89 -6.64
N HIS A 69 3.44 11.19 -5.93
CA HIS A 69 2.00 11.49 -5.96
C HIS A 69 1.55 12.55 -4.94
N GLY A 70 2.49 13.11 -4.17
CA GLY A 70 2.23 14.12 -3.15
C GLY A 70 1.72 13.53 -1.83
N THR A 71 1.97 14.21 -0.71
CA THR A 71 1.54 13.74 0.62
C THR A 71 0.02 13.81 0.82
N ASN A 72 -0.67 14.61 0.01
CA ASN A 72 -2.11 14.79 0.02
C ASN A 72 -2.78 14.19 -1.23
N LEU A 73 -2.06 13.37 -2.01
CA LEU A 73 -2.53 12.76 -3.26
C LEU A 73 -2.73 13.77 -4.41
N GLU A 74 -2.14 14.96 -4.31
CA GLU A 74 -2.29 16.07 -5.26
C GLU A 74 -1.54 15.87 -6.58
N GLY A 75 -0.63 14.89 -6.65
CA GLY A 75 0.20 14.62 -7.81
C GLY A 75 1.24 15.71 -8.08
N GLN A 76 1.88 15.61 -9.23
CA GLN A 76 2.80 16.63 -9.73
C GLN A 76 2.05 17.70 -10.55
N PRO A 77 2.55 18.95 -10.58
CA PRO A 77 2.02 19.97 -11.48
C PRO A 77 2.06 19.52 -12.94
N GLU A 78 1.14 20.04 -13.75
CA GLU A 78 1.08 19.75 -15.20
C GLU A 78 1.06 18.25 -15.54
N TRP A 79 0.48 17.40 -14.67
CA TRP A 79 0.48 15.94 -14.83
C TRP A 79 -0.14 15.40 -16.13
N LYS A 80 -0.92 16.23 -16.84
CA LYS A 80 -1.51 15.92 -18.14
C LYS A 80 -0.61 16.27 -19.33
N THR A 81 0.50 16.97 -19.09
CA THR A 81 1.43 17.45 -20.12
C THR A 81 2.73 16.64 -20.06
N ARG A 82 3.16 16.10 -21.19
CA ARG A 82 4.43 15.36 -21.26
C ARG A 82 5.61 16.30 -21.01
N ARG A 83 6.55 15.84 -20.18
CA ARG A 83 7.84 16.51 -19.95
C ARG A 83 8.74 16.36 -21.18
N ALA A 84 9.89 17.05 -21.19
CA ALA A 84 10.85 17.01 -22.30
C ALA A 84 11.40 15.60 -22.61
N ASP A 85 11.42 14.70 -21.61
CA ASP A 85 11.79 13.29 -21.77
C ASP A 85 10.64 12.40 -22.29
N GLY A 86 9.50 13.01 -22.64
CA GLY A 86 8.33 12.34 -23.19
C GLY A 86 7.43 11.67 -22.16
N LYS A 87 7.76 11.69 -20.86
CA LYS A 87 6.97 11.02 -19.81
C LYS A 87 5.91 11.96 -19.22
N LEU A 88 4.83 11.39 -18.69
CA LEU A 88 3.85 12.14 -17.91
C LEU A 88 4.31 12.24 -16.44
N PRO A 89 4.15 13.39 -15.78
CA PRO A 89 4.30 13.50 -14.33
C PRO A 89 3.29 12.60 -13.59
N ALA A 90 3.57 12.33 -12.32
CA ALA A 90 2.68 11.52 -11.50
C ALA A 90 1.29 12.18 -11.33
N PRO A 91 0.18 11.50 -11.70
CA PRO A 91 -1.15 12.08 -11.58
C PRO A 91 -1.60 12.17 -10.11
N PRO A 92 -2.55 13.06 -9.80
CA PRO A 92 -3.24 13.05 -8.52
C PRO A 92 -3.98 11.72 -8.32
N HIS A 93 -4.01 11.30 -7.07
CA HIS A 93 -4.80 10.15 -6.60
C HIS A 93 -6.08 10.58 -5.88
N ASP A 94 -6.35 11.88 -5.74
CA ASP A 94 -7.61 12.43 -5.23
C ASP A 94 -8.69 12.54 -6.33
N ASP A 95 -9.80 13.22 -6.01
CA ASP A 95 -10.94 13.43 -6.90
C ASP A 95 -10.58 14.13 -8.22
N SER A 96 -9.49 14.92 -8.27
CA SER A 96 -9.04 15.66 -9.46
C SER A 96 -8.30 14.79 -10.48
N GLY A 97 -7.85 13.61 -10.04
CA GLY A 97 -7.11 12.64 -10.83
C GLY A 97 -7.98 11.73 -11.69
N HIS A 98 -7.38 10.63 -12.14
CA HIS A 98 -8.07 9.63 -12.98
C HIS A 98 -8.05 8.22 -12.40
N THR A 99 -7.44 8.01 -11.23
CA THR A 99 -7.26 6.67 -10.62
C THR A 99 -8.59 5.97 -10.38
N TRP A 100 -9.61 6.70 -9.91
CA TRP A 100 -10.94 6.18 -9.64
C TRP A 100 -11.73 5.77 -10.90
N HIS A 101 -11.22 5.98 -12.11
CA HIS A 101 -11.83 5.46 -13.34
C HIS A 101 -11.44 3.99 -13.64
N HIS A 102 -10.59 3.38 -12.82
CA HIS A 102 -10.10 2.02 -13.06
C HIS A 102 -10.53 1.07 -11.93
N PRO A 103 -10.92 -0.19 -12.24
CA PRO A 103 -11.27 -1.16 -11.21
C PRO A 103 -10.03 -1.60 -10.41
N PHE A 104 -10.27 -2.25 -9.27
CA PHE A 104 -9.25 -2.42 -8.23
C PHE A 104 -8.14 -3.38 -8.65
N ASP A 105 -8.50 -4.41 -9.41
CA ASP A 105 -7.58 -5.37 -9.98
C ASP A 105 -6.66 -4.75 -11.04
N VAL A 106 -7.15 -3.81 -11.84
CA VAL A 106 -6.34 -3.06 -12.81
C VAL A 106 -5.35 -2.18 -12.07
N LEU A 107 -5.81 -1.44 -11.05
CA LEU A 107 -4.95 -0.60 -10.22
C LEU A 107 -3.88 -1.44 -9.48
N PHE A 108 -4.27 -2.60 -8.95
CA PHE A 108 -3.36 -3.54 -8.32
C PHE A 108 -2.30 -4.02 -9.31
N ALA A 109 -2.71 -4.45 -10.50
CA ALA A 109 -1.79 -4.97 -11.51
C ALA A 109 -0.83 -3.90 -12.03
N ILE A 110 -1.30 -2.67 -12.27
CA ILE A 110 -0.44 -1.52 -12.64
C ILE A 110 0.57 -1.25 -11.52
N THR A 111 0.14 -1.26 -10.26
CA THR A 111 1.04 -1.01 -9.13
C THR A 111 2.08 -2.12 -9.01
N LYS A 112 1.66 -3.38 -9.12
CA LYS A 112 2.53 -4.55 -8.98
C LYS A 112 3.53 -4.65 -10.13
N HIS A 113 3.06 -4.52 -11.37
CA HIS A 113 3.82 -4.87 -12.57
C HIS A 113 4.30 -3.65 -13.39
N GLY A 114 3.87 -2.44 -13.02
CA GLY A 114 4.12 -1.22 -13.76
C GLY A 114 3.14 -1.00 -14.92
N LEU A 115 3.33 0.11 -15.62
CA LEU A 115 2.56 0.49 -16.81
C LEU A 115 3.04 -0.27 -18.04
N VAL A 116 2.66 -1.54 -18.12
CA VAL A 116 2.99 -2.47 -19.23
C VAL A 116 1.72 -3.09 -19.82
N PRO A 117 1.76 -3.72 -21.01
CA PRO A 117 0.62 -4.46 -21.54
C PRO A 117 0.05 -5.48 -20.53
N PRO A 118 -1.28 -5.63 -20.44
CA PRO A 118 -2.32 -5.00 -21.26
C PRO A 118 -2.76 -3.60 -20.79
N TYR A 119 -2.19 -3.07 -19.72
CA TYR A 119 -2.63 -1.81 -19.08
C TYR A 119 -2.05 -0.55 -19.71
N ALA A 120 -0.97 -0.71 -20.49
CA ALA A 120 -0.36 0.34 -21.30
C ALA A 120 0.17 -0.24 -22.63
N PRO A 121 0.38 0.59 -23.66
CA PRO A 121 1.05 0.15 -24.89
C PRO A 121 2.44 -0.44 -24.61
N ALA A 122 2.89 -1.36 -25.48
CA ALA A 122 4.24 -1.88 -25.41
C ALA A 122 5.27 -0.73 -25.50
N GLY A 123 6.24 -0.72 -24.58
CA GLY A 123 7.25 0.33 -24.51
C GLY A 123 6.78 1.66 -23.91
N TYR A 124 5.60 1.73 -23.27
CA TYR A 124 5.17 2.94 -22.57
C TYR A 124 6.19 3.35 -21.50
N ALA A 125 6.75 4.55 -21.64
CA ALA A 125 7.74 5.08 -20.71
C ALA A 125 7.05 5.76 -19.51
N SER A 126 7.35 5.30 -18.31
CA SER A 126 6.87 5.87 -17.04
C SER A 126 7.99 5.94 -16.01
N ASP A 127 7.90 6.89 -15.09
CA ASP A 127 8.76 6.94 -13.89
C ASP A 127 8.18 6.12 -12.73
N MET A 128 6.92 5.67 -12.82
CA MET A 128 6.33 4.79 -11.82
C MET A 128 6.96 3.40 -11.91
N PRO A 129 7.69 2.94 -10.88
CA PRO A 129 8.31 1.63 -10.91
C PRO A 129 7.27 0.53 -10.70
N ALA A 130 7.60 -0.70 -11.12
CA ALA A 130 6.90 -1.89 -10.66
C ALA A 130 7.25 -2.17 -9.19
N PHE A 131 6.27 -2.58 -8.38
CA PHE A 131 6.45 -2.82 -6.96
C PHE A 131 6.48 -4.31 -6.56
N ASP A 132 6.39 -5.25 -7.49
CA ASP A 132 6.39 -6.71 -7.19
C ASP A 132 7.62 -7.21 -6.41
N LYS A 133 8.76 -6.50 -6.48
CA LYS A 133 9.98 -6.81 -5.71
C LYS A 133 10.12 -5.99 -4.43
N ARG A 134 9.20 -5.07 -4.14
CA ARG A 134 9.31 -4.10 -3.03
C ARG A 134 8.16 -4.20 -2.05
N LEU A 135 6.96 -4.54 -2.51
CA LEU A 135 5.74 -4.60 -1.72
C LEU A 135 5.10 -5.99 -1.81
N SER A 136 4.51 -6.44 -0.72
CA SER A 136 3.63 -7.60 -0.74
C SER A 136 2.30 -7.26 -1.43
N ASP A 137 1.54 -8.28 -1.83
CA ASP A 137 0.19 -8.07 -2.38
C ASP A 137 -0.70 -7.35 -1.38
N GLU A 138 -0.58 -7.68 -0.10
CA GLU A 138 -1.35 -7.04 0.96
C GLU A 138 -0.99 -5.56 1.10
N ASP A 139 0.30 -5.20 1.00
CA ASP A 139 0.72 -3.79 1.05
C ASP A 139 0.18 -2.98 -0.13
N ILE A 140 0.13 -3.58 -1.33
CA ILE A 140 -0.48 -2.92 -2.49
C ILE A 140 -1.98 -2.69 -2.26
N TRP A 141 -2.70 -3.70 -1.74
CA TRP A 141 -4.11 -3.54 -1.39
C TRP A 141 -4.33 -2.49 -0.30
N ASN A 142 -3.47 -2.46 0.72
CA ASN A 142 -3.50 -1.46 1.78
C ASN A 142 -3.34 -0.06 1.17
N ALA A 143 -2.34 0.16 0.31
CA ALA A 143 -2.13 1.45 -0.35
C ALA A 143 -3.35 1.90 -1.18
N LEU A 144 -3.96 0.98 -1.94
CA LEU A 144 -5.17 1.28 -2.73
C LEU A 144 -6.38 1.62 -1.85
N ALA A 145 -6.53 0.98 -0.69
CA ALA A 145 -7.61 1.29 0.25
C ALA A 145 -7.42 2.67 0.87
N TYR A 146 -6.18 3.02 1.23
CA TYR A 146 -5.87 4.37 1.70
C TYR A 146 -6.21 5.42 0.63
N ILE A 147 -5.76 5.22 -0.62
CA ILE A 147 -6.11 6.11 -1.75
C ILE A 147 -7.63 6.27 -1.87
N ARG A 148 -8.38 5.15 -1.92
CA ARG A 148 -9.85 5.16 -1.99
C ARG A 148 -10.49 5.94 -0.84
N SER A 149 -9.95 5.84 0.37
CA SER A 149 -10.49 6.53 1.55
C SER A 149 -10.40 8.06 1.49
N ARG A 150 -9.55 8.59 0.60
CA ARG A 150 -9.39 10.04 0.39
C ARG A 150 -10.38 10.62 -0.60
N TRP A 151 -11.08 9.79 -1.35
CA TRP A 151 -12.08 10.23 -2.32
C TRP A 151 -13.36 10.72 -1.65
N SER A 152 -14.03 11.68 -2.29
CA SER A 152 -15.37 12.07 -1.87
C SER A 152 -16.35 10.89 -1.93
N GLU A 153 -17.44 11.00 -1.17
CA GLU A 153 -18.52 10.01 -1.23
C GLU A 153 -19.05 9.80 -2.65
N LYS A 154 -19.15 10.88 -3.44
CA LYS A 154 -19.58 10.81 -4.83
C LYS A 154 -18.63 9.96 -5.68
N VAL A 155 -17.32 10.19 -5.59
CA VAL A 155 -16.32 9.43 -6.35
C VAL A 155 -16.29 7.97 -5.90
N ARG A 156 -16.37 7.70 -4.59
CA ARG A 156 -16.47 6.32 -4.08
C ARG A 156 -17.70 5.60 -4.61
N ALA A 157 -18.86 6.24 -4.62
CA ALA A 157 -20.10 5.65 -5.16
C ALA A 157 -19.98 5.34 -6.67
N THR A 158 -19.37 6.24 -7.44
CA THR A 158 -19.09 5.99 -8.87
C THR A 158 -18.11 4.82 -9.06
N HIS A 159 -17.05 4.76 -8.26
CA HIS A 159 -16.10 3.64 -8.33
C HIS A 159 -16.74 2.31 -7.94
N ASP A 160 -17.58 2.30 -6.90
CA ASP A 160 -18.29 1.09 -6.47
C ASP A 160 -19.23 0.55 -7.56
N GLU A 161 -19.85 1.44 -8.35
CA GLU A 161 -20.63 1.04 -9.53
C GLU A 161 -19.74 0.42 -10.61
N LEU A 162 -18.59 1.03 -10.91
CA LEU A 162 -17.60 0.44 -11.83
C LEU A 162 -17.18 -0.97 -11.38
N GLN A 163 -16.93 -1.19 -10.09
CA GLN A 163 -16.58 -2.52 -9.55
C GLN A 163 -17.70 -3.54 -9.79
N ARG A 164 -18.96 -3.16 -9.54
CA ARG A 164 -20.11 -4.04 -9.78
C ARG A 164 -20.22 -4.43 -11.25
N GLN A 165 -20.00 -3.48 -12.16
CA GLN A 165 -20.05 -3.73 -13.60
C GLN A 165 -18.95 -4.71 -14.04
N VAL A 166 -17.71 -4.50 -13.57
CA VAL A 166 -16.58 -5.40 -13.87
C VAL A 166 -16.81 -6.80 -13.29
N ALA A 167 -17.34 -6.90 -12.07
CA ALA A 167 -17.69 -8.18 -11.46
C ALA A 167 -18.75 -8.92 -12.30
N ALA A 168 -19.81 -8.25 -12.71
CA ALA A 168 -20.88 -8.83 -13.53
C ALA A 168 -20.41 -9.29 -14.92
N GLN A 169 -19.40 -8.63 -15.49
CA GLN A 169 -18.80 -9.04 -16.78
C GLN A 169 -17.95 -10.32 -16.66
N ARG A 170 -17.37 -10.60 -15.50
CA ARG A 170 -16.51 -11.78 -15.26
C ARG A 170 -17.28 -13.06 -15.01
N THR A 171 -18.52 -12.92 -14.55
CA THR A 171 -19.41 -14.05 -14.26
C THR A 171 -20.24 -14.49 -15.47
N ARG A 172 -20.08 -13.81 -16.62
CA ARG A 172 -20.72 -14.14 -17.90
C ARG A 172 -19.75 -14.95 -18.75
#